data_AF-A0A285E933-F1
#
_entry.id   AF-A0A285E933-F1
#
_cell.length_a   1.000
_cell.length_b   1.000
_cell.length_c   1.000
_cell.angle_alpha   90.00
_cell.angle_beta   90.00
_cell.angle_gamma   90.00
#
_symmetry.space_group_name_H-M   'P 1'
#
loop_
_entity.id
_entity.type
_entity.pdbx_description
1 polymer ?
#
loop_
_entity_poly.entity_id
_entity_poly.type
_entity_poly.pdbx_seq_one_letter_code
_entity_poly.pdbx_strand_id
1 'polypeptide(L)'
;MDPRFCVDRDEALACTPATARGAGGNEDEESAEMANAWFESVAEAQRRAKRRLPKGVYGALVAGSDRGLTVDDNTAAFGELGFAPHVAGLSNDRQLATTIMGQPTSMPVMISPTGVQAVHPDGEVAVARAAAARGVPMGLSSFASKPIEDVVEANPQTFFQMYWVGDRDAMAARMERARRAGAVGLIATLDWSFAYGRDWGSPFIPEKIDVEAARRYAPQVLAKPRWLLDFARTGKIPDLTVPNMVATPGEPAPTFFGAYGMWTASPMPSWDDVTWLREQWGGQFMLKGVMRVDDAKRAVDAGVTAISVSNHGGNNLDGTPAAIRALPAIAEAVGDQVEVLMDGGIRRGSDVAKALALGARAVMIGRAYLWGLAANGQAGVENVLDLLRDGLGSALIGLGHTSIADLGPGDLVIPPFFERHLGTPGADAPAGARASGKGDGA
;
A
#
# COMPACT_ATOMS: atom_id res chain seq x y z
N MET A 1 -23.27 60.12 -0.05
CA MET A 1 -24.65 60.09 0.46
C MET A 1 -24.77 58.84 1.33
N ASP A 2 -24.11 58.74 2.49
CA ASP A 2 -24.28 59.41 3.81
C ASP A 2 -24.86 58.38 4.82
N PRO A 3 -24.49 58.37 6.11
CA PRO A 3 -23.80 57.26 6.78
C PRO A 3 -24.53 56.97 8.11
N ARG A 4 -23.80 56.63 9.19
CA ARG A 4 -24.11 56.70 10.65
C ARG A 4 -23.74 55.35 11.28
N PHE A 5 -22.81 55.19 12.23
CA PHE A 5 -22.32 56.05 13.30
C PHE A 5 -20.85 55.70 13.66
N CYS A 6 -20.04 56.71 13.94
CA CYS A 6 -18.83 56.64 14.77
C CYS A 6 -19.04 57.56 15.97
N VAL A 7 -18.76 57.08 17.19
CA VAL A 7 -18.32 57.85 18.38
C VAL A 7 -17.55 56.82 19.25
N ASP A 8 -16.22 56.79 19.31
CA ASP A 8 -15.20 57.65 19.95
C ASP A 8 -14.87 57.27 21.42
N ARG A 9 -13.58 56.99 21.63
CA ARG A 9 -12.67 57.11 22.80
C ARG A 9 -12.80 56.31 24.11
N ASP A 10 -11.63 55.72 24.42
CA ASP A 10 -10.91 55.66 25.69
C ASP A 10 -11.64 55.21 26.97
N GLU A 11 -11.28 54.01 27.44
CA GLU A 11 -11.00 53.80 28.86
C GLU A 11 -10.00 52.65 29.06
N ALA A 12 -8.76 53.03 29.36
CA ALA A 12 -7.76 52.14 29.93
C ALA A 12 -8.13 51.90 31.40
N LEU A 13 -8.60 50.70 31.73
CA LEU A 13 -8.61 50.20 33.10
C LEU A 13 -7.72 48.96 33.19
N ALA A 14 -6.55 49.20 33.78
CA ALA A 14 -5.67 48.18 34.30
C ALA A 14 -6.43 47.34 35.33
N CYS A 15 -6.66 46.07 35.00
CA CYS A 15 -6.94 45.03 35.97
C CYS A 15 -5.78 44.02 35.90
N THR A 16 -4.95 44.06 36.94
CA THR A 16 -3.92 43.06 37.25
C THR A 16 -4.48 41.63 37.09
N PRO A 17 -3.73 40.69 36.48
CA PRO A 17 -4.17 39.30 36.44
C PRO A 17 -4.06 38.72 37.85
N ALA A 18 -5.20 38.37 38.42
CA ALA A 18 -5.25 37.43 39.52
C ALA A 18 -4.64 36.11 39.03
N THR A 19 -3.64 35.62 39.76
CA THR A 19 -3.00 34.33 39.54
C THR A 19 -4.03 33.21 39.64
N ALA A 20 -4.59 32.79 38.51
CA ALA A 20 -5.28 31.51 38.39
C ALA A 20 -4.22 30.42 38.25
N ARG A 21 -3.78 29.90 39.40
CA ARG A 21 -3.13 28.59 39.47
C ARG A 21 -4.21 27.54 39.22
N GLY A 22 -4.01 26.71 38.19
CA GLY A 22 -4.70 25.44 38.03
C GLY A 22 -5.51 25.31 36.73
N ALA A 23 -4.84 24.83 35.68
CA ALA A 23 -5.41 24.06 34.55
C ALA A 23 -4.38 23.67 33.48
N GLY A 24 -3.11 24.11 33.55
CA GLY A 24 -2.07 23.81 32.55
C GLY A 24 -1.46 22.39 32.62
N GLY A 25 -2.26 21.36 32.91
CA GLY A 25 -1.79 19.97 32.97
C GLY A 25 -2.20 19.15 31.75
N ASN A 26 -3.48 19.24 31.34
CA ASN A 26 -4.02 18.39 30.28
C ASN A 26 -3.67 18.88 28.88
N GLU A 27 -3.69 20.19 28.61
CA GLU A 27 -3.42 20.72 27.25
C GLU A 27 -1.95 20.54 26.86
N ASP A 28 -1.02 20.67 27.82
CA ASP A 28 0.42 20.47 27.60
C ASP A 28 0.78 18.98 27.47
N GLU A 29 0.11 18.08 28.21
CA GLU A 29 0.28 16.63 28.05
C GLU A 29 -0.34 16.10 26.76
N GLU A 30 -1.54 16.56 26.39
CA GLU A 30 -2.21 16.20 25.12
C GLU A 30 -1.44 16.77 23.92
N SER A 31 -0.93 17.99 24.00
CA SER A 31 -0.05 18.58 22.97
C SER A 31 1.29 17.83 22.87
N ALA A 32 1.88 17.42 24.01
CA ALA A 32 3.10 16.61 24.02
C ALA A 32 2.88 15.17 23.51
N GLU A 33 1.71 14.57 23.78
CA GLU A 33 1.31 13.25 23.29
C GLU A 33 1.02 13.29 21.78
N MET A 34 0.33 14.33 21.30
CA MET A 34 0.13 14.62 19.87
C MET A 34 1.44 14.91 19.14
N ALA A 35 2.37 15.66 19.75
CA ALA A 35 3.71 15.88 19.20
C ALA A 35 4.55 14.60 19.12
N ASN A 36 4.34 13.64 20.04
CA ASN A 36 4.99 12.32 20.02
C ASN A 36 4.33 11.37 18.99
N ALA A 37 3.06 11.59 18.67
CA ALA A 37 2.31 10.81 17.69
C ALA A 37 2.72 11.15 16.23
N TRP A 38 3.13 12.39 15.97
CA TRP A 38 3.53 12.82 14.63
C TRP A 38 4.97 12.42 14.26
N PHE A 39 5.22 12.16 12.98
CA PHE A 39 6.56 11.99 12.40
C PHE A 39 6.68 12.64 11.01
N GLU A 40 7.89 13.10 10.71
CA GLU A 40 8.21 13.91 9.53
C GLU A 40 8.37 13.12 8.23
N SER A 41 8.52 11.79 8.32
CA SER A 41 8.73 10.96 7.14
C SER A 41 8.39 9.49 7.38
N VAL A 42 8.11 8.76 6.29
CA VAL A 42 7.95 7.30 6.32
C VAL A 42 9.24 6.60 6.81
N ALA A 43 10.41 7.20 6.57
CA ALA A 43 11.67 6.70 7.11
C ALA A 43 11.74 6.83 8.64
N GLU A 44 11.20 7.90 9.23
CA GLU A 44 11.06 8.01 10.68
C GLU A 44 10.05 6.99 11.23
N ALA A 45 8.92 6.79 10.55
CA ALA A 45 7.99 5.71 10.91
C ALA A 45 8.70 4.34 10.95
N GLN A 46 9.56 4.05 9.96
CA GLN A 46 10.35 2.82 9.93
C GLN A 46 11.31 2.72 11.13
N ARG A 47 12.02 3.80 11.48
CA ARG A 47 12.92 3.85 12.66
C ARG A 47 12.13 3.59 13.94
N ARG A 48 10.97 4.23 14.11
CA ARG A 48 10.07 4.04 15.26
C ARG A 48 9.54 2.61 15.32
N ALA A 49 9.10 2.05 14.19
CA ALA A 49 8.66 0.66 14.09
C ALA A 49 9.75 -0.32 14.52
N LYS A 50 10.98 -0.15 14.04
CA LYS A 50 12.14 -0.98 14.43
C LYS A 50 12.44 -0.90 15.93
N ARG A 51 12.25 0.28 16.54
CA ARG A 51 12.42 0.48 17.98
C ARG A 51 11.27 -0.14 18.79
N ARG A 52 10.03 -0.09 18.30
CA ARG A 52 8.83 -0.53 19.02
C ARG A 52 8.57 -2.03 18.93
N LEU A 53 8.83 -2.65 17.78
CA LEU A 53 8.49 -4.05 17.55
C LEU A 53 9.53 -5.03 18.11
N PRO A 54 9.10 -6.21 18.62
CA PRO A 54 10.01 -7.34 18.85
C PRO A 54 10.76 -7.72 17.58
N LYS A 55 12.00 -8.22 17.70
CA LYS A 55 12.89 -8.49 16.56
C LYS A 55 12.24 -9.42 15.53
N GLY A 56 11.58 -10.49 15.97
CA GLY A 56 10.84 -11.41 15.09
C GLY A 56 9.71 -10.73 14.31
N VAL A 57 8.90 -9.89 14.97
CA VAL A 57 7.78 -9.17 14.36
C VAL A 57 8.29 -8.14 13.34
N TYR A 58 9.33 -7.37 13.70
CA TYR A 58 9.96 -6.45 12.74
C TYR A 58 10.59 -7.19 11.55
N GLY A 59 11.21 -8.35 11.79
CA GLY A 59 11.75 -9.21 10.73
C GLY A 59 10.70 -9.72 9.74
N ALA A 60 9.44 -9.89 10.18
CA ALA A 60 8.33 -10.24 9.29
C ALA A 60 7.93 -9.07 8.37
N LEU A 61 8.10 -7.81 8.82
CA LEU A 61 7.91 -6.62 7.98
C LEU A 61 9.06 -6.39 6.99
N VAL A 62 10.29 -6.75 7.39
CA VAL A 62 11.47 -6.75 6.53
C VAL A 62 11.51 -8.05 5.71
N ALA A 63 10.51 -8.16 4.84
CA ALA A 63 10.41 -9.21 3.85
C ALA A 63 11.29 -8.90 2.62
N GLY A 64 11.59 -9.94 1.85
CA GLY A 64 12.39 -9.93 0.63
C GLY A 64 12.75 -11.38 0.29
N SER A 65 13.37 -11.60 -0.86
CA SER A 65 13.86 -12.92 -1.27
C SER A 65 15.36 -12.87 -1.56
N ASP A 66 16.02 -13.99 -1.33
CA ASP A 66 17.43 -14.25 -1.61
C ASP A 66 18.35 -13.12 -1.11
N ARG A 67 18.95 -12.36 -2.03
CA ARG A 67 19.92 -11.29 -1.72
C ARG A 67 19.26 -9.94 -1.47
N GLY A 68 18.00 -9.77 -1.86
CA GLY A 68 17.23 -8.53 -1.69
C GLY A 68 17.44 -7.51 -2.80
N LEU A 69 17.92 -7.92 -3.98
CA LEU A 69 18.16 -7.04 -5.12
C LEU A 69 16.89 -6.29 -5.55
N THR A 70 15.75 -6.99 -5.63
CA THR A 70 14.47 -6.40 -6.05
C THR A 70 13.96 -5.39 -5.02
N VAL A 71 14.18 -5.65 -3.71
CA VAL A 71 13.75 -4.74 -2.64
C VAL A 71 14.53 -3.43 -2.71
N ASP A 72 15.84 -3.53 -2.92
CA ASP A 72 16.72 -2.37 -3.06
C ASP A 72 16.39 -1.57 -4.32
N ASP A 73 16.30 -2.23 -5.48
CA ASP A 73 15.98 -1.57 -6.77
C ASP A 73 14.61 -0.89 -6.72
N ASN A 74 13.61 -1.52 -6.11
CA ASN A 74 12.28 -0.91 -5.93
C ASN A 74 12.34 0.47 -5.27
N THR A 75 13.28 0.70 -4.35
CA THR A 75 13.46 2.01 -3.71
C THR A 75 14.42 2.91 -4.46
N ALA A 76 15.50 2.35 -5.04
CA ALA A 76 16.51 3.10 -5.77
C ALA A 76 15.97 3.69 -7.08
N ALA A 77 15.15 2.94 -7.82
CA ALA A 77 14.61 3.35 -9.11
C ALA A 77 13.80 4.66 -9.05
N PHE A 78 13.06 4.92 -7.96
CA PHE A 78 12.39 6.22 -7.79
C PHE A 78 13.39 7.37 -7.67
N GLY A 79 14.58 7.14 -7.11
CA GLY A 79 15.64 8.14 -6.98
C GLY A 79 16.38 8.46 -8.30
N GLU A 80 16.31 7.56 -9.28
CA GLU A 80 16.88 7.78 -10.62
C GLU A 80 16.07 8.75 -11.47
N LEU A 81 14.77 8.89 -11.17
CA LEU A 81 13.88 9.83 -11.84
C LEU A 81 14.03 11.24 -11.23
N GLY A 82 14.26 12.24 -12.06
CA GLY A 82 14.22 13.66 -11.68
C GLY A 82 12.87 14.31 -11.97
N PHE A 83 12.66 15.53 -11.49
CA PHE A 83 11.57 16.43 -11.89
C PHE A 83 12.11 17.60 -12.71
N ALA A 84 11.29 18.15 -13.59
CA ALA A 84 11.55 19.38 -14.34
C ALA A 84 10.69 20.55 -13.80
N PRO A 85 11.10 21.22 -12.71
CA PRO A 85 10.23 22.18 -12.02
C PRO A 85 10.11 23.53 -12.74
N HIS A 86 9.01 24.23 -12.44
CA HIS A 86 8.77 25.61 -12.84
C HIS A 86 9.15 26.60 -11.72
N VAL A 87 9.56 27.82 -12.11
CA VAL A 87 10.06 28.83 -11.16
C VAL A 87 8.98 29.86 -10.76
N ALA A 88 8.06 30.19 -11.67
CA ALA A 88 7.04 31.23 -11.46
C ALA A 88 5.74 30.86 -12.19
N GLY A 89 4.63 31.53 -11.82
CA GLY A 89 3.30 31.23 -12.36
C GLY A 89 2.61 30.03 -11.73
N LEU A 90 3.03 29.64 -10.52
CA LEU A 90 2.50 28.49 -9.78
C LEU A 90 1.18 28.84 -9.08
N SER A 91 0.38 27.81 -8.80
CA SER A 91 -0.86 27.91 -7.99
C SER A 91 -0.72 27.12 -6.69
N ASN A 92 -1.47 27.53 -5.66
CA ASN A 92 -1.59 26.78 -4.41
C ASN A 92 -2.71 25.71 -4.47
N ASP A 93 -3.53 25.73 -5.52
CA ASP A 93 -4.63 24.80 -5.73
C ASP A 93 -4.10 23.39 -6.03
N ARG A 94 -4.67 22.39 -5.34
CA ARG A 94 -4.20 20.99 -5.38
C ARG A 94 -5.38 20.04 -5.47
N GLN A 95 -5.76 19.68 -6.68
CA GLN A 95 -6.81 18.69 -6.96
C GLN A 95 -6.19 17.29 -7.00
N LEU A 96 -6.33 16.57 -5.89
CA LEU A 96 -5.75 15.23 -5.71
C LEU A 96 -6.78 14.10 -5.87
N ALA A 97 -8.06 14.42 -5.78
CA ALA A 97 -9.12 13.41 -5.81
C ALA A 97 -9.22 12.72 -7.18
N THR A 98 -9.55 11.44 -7.17
CA THR A 98 -9.76 10.63 -8.38
C THR A 98 -10.69 9.45 -8.07
N THR A 99 -10.75 8.46 -8.97
CA THR A 99 -11.36 7.16 -8.70
C THR A 99 -10.33 6.04 -8.80
N ILE A 100 -10.51 5.01 -7.97
CA ILE A 100 -9.77 3.75 -8.04
C ILE A 100 -10.80 2.63 -8.13
N MET A 101 -10.81 1.90 -9.25
CA MET A 101 -11.73 0.81 -9.52
C MET A 101 -13.19 1.23 -9.22
N GLY A 102 -13.61 2.36 -9.78
CA GLY A 102 -14.96 2.91 -9.59
C GLY A 102 -15.26 3.53 -8.22
N GLN A 103 -14.34 3.46 -7.25
CA GLN A 103 -14.51 4.07 -5.93
C GLN A 103 -13.92 5.49 -5.89
N PRO A 104 -14.66 6.52 -5.42
CA PRO A 104 -14.08 7.84 -5.24
C PRO A 104 -13.01 7.80 -4.14
N THR A 105 -11.87 8.46 -4.38
CA THR A 105 -10.77 8.57 -3.43
C THR A 105 -10.29 10.02 -3.34
N SER A 106 -9.85 10.42 -2.16
CA SER A 106 -9.37 11.78 -1.88
C SER A 106 -7.94 12.05 -2.41
N MET A 107 -7.21 10.98 -2.76
CA MET A 107 -5.88 11.01 -3.37
C MET A 107 -5.61 9.69 -4.11
N PRO A 108 -4.67 9.62 -5.06
CA PRO A 108 -4.43 8.43 -5.89
C PRO A 108 -3.54 7.41 -5.17
N VAL A 109 -3.93 7.04 -3.94
CA VAL A 109 -3.26 6.10 -3.06
C VAL A 109 -4.28 5.12 -2.49
N MET A 110 -3.92 3.84 -2.47
CA MET A 110 -4.69 2.75 -1.88
C MET A 110 -3.83 1.98 -0.87
N ILE A 111 -4.43 1.45 0.20
CA ILE A 111 -3.74 0.50 1.09
C ILE A 111 -3.58 -0.84 0.34
N SER A 112 -2.34 -1.30 0.16
CA SER A 112 -2.06 -2.61 -0.45
C SER A 112 -2.46 -3.74 0.48
N PRO A 113 -2.95 -4.89 -0.03
CA PRO A 113 -3.21 -6.06 0.80
C PRO A 113 -1.91 -6.61 1.37
N THR A 114 -1.85 -6.71 2.70
CA THR A 114 -0.78 -7.39 3.43
C THR A 114 -1.37 -8.23 4.56
N GLY A 115 -0.99 -9.50 4.67
CA GLY A 115 -1.30 -10.29 5.86
C GLY A 115 -0.30 -9.95 6.95
N VAL A 116 -0.73 -9.26 8.02
CA VAL A 116 0.20 -8.84 9.08
C VAL A 116 -0.36 -9.20 10.45
N GLN A 117 0.21 -10.25 11.00
CA GLN A 117 -0.08 -10.67 12.36
C GLN A 117 0.83 -9.92 13.35
N ALA A 118 0.24 -9.46 14.46
CA ALA A 118 0.94 -8.98 15.65
C ALA A 118 1.74 -7.65 15.57
N VAL A 119 1.58 -6.82 14.53
CA VAL A 119 2.18 -5.47 14.50
C VAL A 119 1.49 -4.52 15.48
N HIS A 120 0.16 -4.55 15.51
CA HIS A 120 -0.68 -3.77 16.41
C HIS A 120 -1.93 -4.62 16.73
N PRO A 121 -2.47 -4.59 17.96
CA PRO A 121 -3.61 -5.43 18.34
C PRO A 121 -4.86 -5.25 17.46
N ASP A 122 -5.12 -4.01 17.03
CA ASP A 122 -6.23 -3.69 16.13
C ASP A 122 -5.97 -4.08 14.66
N GLY A 123 -4.71 -4.36 14.29
CA GLY A 123 -4.33 -4.87 12.97
C GLY A 123 -4.97 -4.11 11.82
N GLU A 124 -5.57 -4.85 10.91
CA GLU A 124 -6.20 -4.36 9.68
C GLU A 124 -7.41 -3.44 9.95
N VAL A 125 -8.10 -3.56 11.09
CA VAL A 125 -9.21 -2.66 11.45
C VAL A 125 -8.71 -1.24 11.74
N ALA A 126 -7.57 -1.08 12.41
CA ALA A 126 -6.96 0.24 12.60
C ALA A 126 -6.51 0.86 11.27
N VAL A 127 -6.00 0.04 10.35
CA VAL A 127 -5.63 0.49 8.99
C VAL A 127 -6.88 0.93 8.21
N ALA A 128 -7.97 0.16 8.30
CA ALA A 128 -9.24 0.49 7.66
C ALA A 128 -9.80 1.82 8.18
N ARG A 129 -9.82 2.03 9.50
CA ARG A 129 -10.26 3.30 10.11
C ARG A 129 -9.42 4.49 9.64
N ALA A 130 -8.09 4.34 9.62
CA ALA A 130 -7.20 5.39 9.13
C ALA A 130 -7.43 5.70 7.64
N ALA A 131 -7.58 4.66 6.82
CA ALA A 131 -7.87 4.78 5.40
C ALA A 131 -9.21 5.49 5.16
N ALA A 132 -10.26 5.09 5.87
CA ALA A 132 -11.58 5.73 5.81
C ALA A 132 -11.52 7.21 6.28
N ALA A 133 -10.82 7.50 7.37
CA ALA A 133 -10.63 8.86 7.90
C ALA A 133 -9.90 9.80 6.92
N ARG A 134 -9.14 9.24 5.96
CA ARG A 134 -8.49 9.99 4.88
C ARG A 134 -9.15 9.77 3.52
N GLY A 135 -10.29 9.09 3.44
CA GLY A 135 -11.03 8.84 2.21
C GLY A 135 -10.22 8.09 1.16
N VAL A 136 -9.49 7.06 1.57
CA VAL A 136 -8.75 6.16 0.66
C VAL A 136 -9.24 4.72 0.77
N PRO A 137 -9.30 3.98 -0.35
CA PRO A 137 -9.71 2.58 -0.34
C PRO A 137 -8.64 1.65 0.25
N MET A 138 -9.07 0.46 0.66
CA MET A 138 -8.19 -0.55 1.25
C MET A 138 -8.30 -1.89 0.54
N GLY A 139 -7.16 -2.51 0.23
CA GLY A 139 -7.06 -3.92 -0.09
C GLY A 139 -6.86 -4.74 1.19
N LEU A 140 -7.76 -5.66 1.49
CA LEU A 140 -7.63 -6.59 2.61
C LEU A 140 -7.10 -7.94 2.11
N SER A 141 -6.02 -8.45 2.72
CA SER A 141 -5.52 -9.79 2.36
C SER A 141 -6.42 -10.91 2.88
N SER A 142 -6.57 -11.96 2.08
CA SER A 142 -7.10 -13.25 2.55
C SER A 142 -6.30 -13.86 3.72
N PHE A 143 -5.04 -13.45 3.89
CA PHE A 143 -4.17 -13.83 5.00
C PHE A 143 -4.15 -12.79 6.14
N ALA A 144 -5.09 -11.84 6.14
CA ALA A 144 -5.22 -10.85 7.21
C ALA A 144 -5.61 -11.48 8.55
N SER A 145 -5.23 -10.81 9.65
CA SER A 145 -5.52 -11.26 11.02
C SER A 145 -6.94 -10.92 11.51
N LYS A 146 -7.65 -10.05 10.78
CA LYS A 146 -9.02 -9.62 11.10
C LYS A 146 -10.02 -10.12 10.06
N PRO A 147 -11.23 -10.53 10.48
CA PRO A 147 -12.30 -10.88 9.56
C PRO A 147 -12.64 -9.73 8.62
N ILE A 148 -12.99 -10.05 7.37
CA ILE A 148 -13.41 -9.05 6.37
C ILE A 148 -14.61 -8.23 6.84
N GLU A 149 -15.52 -8.84 7.61
CA GLU A 149 -16.71 -8.18 8.14
C GLU A 149 -16.35 -6.95 9.00
N ASP A 150 -15.42 -7.11 9.95
CA ASP A 150 -14.95 -6.03 10.83
C ASP A 150 -14.21 -4.93 10.05
N VAL A 151 -13.49 -5.32 8.99
CA VAL A 151 -12.72 -4.40 8.15
C VAL A 151 -13.64 -3.58 7.25
N VAL A 152 -14.65 -4.20 6.65
CA VAL A 152 -15.67 -3.49 5.83
C VAL A 152 -16.50 -2.55 6.70
N GLU A 153 -16.84 -2.94 7.92
CA GLU A 153 -17.51 -2.04 8.88
C GLU A 153 -16.69 -0.78 9.14
N ALA A 154 -15.37 -0.93 9.28
CA ALA A 154 -14.45 0.20 9.48
C ALA A 154 -14.18 1.02 8.21
N ASN A 155 -14.18 0.40 7.03
CA ASN A 155 -14.03 1.06 5.74
C ASN A 155 -14.86 0.35 4.65
N PRO A 156 -16.02 0.91 4.25
CA PRO A 156 -16.85 0.33 3.19
C PRO A 156 -16.17 0.25 1.82
N GLN A 157 -15.10 1.01 1.58
CA GLN A 157 -14.30 0.95 0.34
C GLN A 157 -13.20 -0.12 0.43
N THR A 158 -13.57 -1.29 0.95
CA THR A 158 -12.66 -2.44 1.11
C THR A 158 -12.76 -3.39 -0.10
N PHE A 159 -11.62 -3.62 -0.74
CA PHE A 159 -11.42 -4.62 -1.77
C PHE A 159 -10.83 -5.88 -1.12
N PHE A 160 -11.30 -7.06 -1.50
CA PHE A 160 -10.78 -8.31 -0.95
C PHE A 160 -9.74 -8.93 -1.86
N GLN A 161 -8.54 -9.15 -1.33
CA GLN A 161 -7.46 -9.82 -2.04
C GLN A 161 -7.48 -11.32 -1.77
N MET A 162 -7.47 -12.10 -2.85
CA MET A 162 -7.44 -13.56 -2.80
C MET A 162 -6.18 -14.13 -3.43
N TYR A 163 -5.59 -15.09 -2.73
CA TYR A 163 -4.66 -16.04 -3.32
C TYR A 163 -5.44 -17.23 -3.88
N TRP A 164 -4.89 -17.89 -4.90
CA TRP A 164 -5.44 -19.13 -5.42
C TRP A 164 -5.12 -20.30 -4.47
N VAL A 165 -6.09 -20.69 -3.62
CA VAL A 165 -5.91 -21.73 -2.60
C VAL A 165 -7.04 -22.76 -2.64
N GLY A 166 -6.73 -24.00 -2.99
CA GLY A 166 -7.71 -25.06 -3.20
C GLY A 166 -8.27 -25.06 -4.63
N ASP A 167 -9.48 -25.57 -4.77
CA ASP A 167 -10.19 -25.68 -6.05
C ASP A 167 -11.14 -24.50 -6.31
N ARG A 168 -11.81 -24.54 -7.46
CA ARG A 168 -12.78 -23.52 -7.87
C ARG A 168 -13.92 -23.38 -6.87
N ASP A 169 -14.39 -24.45 -6.25
CA ASP A 169 -15.49 -24.40 -5.28
C ASP A 169 -15.05 -23.65 -4.01
N ALA A 170 -13.84 -23.94 -3.50
CA ALA A 170 -13.27 -23.22 -2.37
C ALA A 170 -13.04 -21.72 -2.68
N MET A 171 -12.59 -21.42 -3.90
CA MET A 171 -12.45 -20.04 -4.38
C MET A 171 -13.81 -19.33 -4.45
N ALA A 172 -14.83 -19.96 -5.03
CA ALA A 172 -16.18 -19.41 -5.13
C ALA A 172 -16.80 -19.13 -3.76
N ALA A 173 -16.65 -20.06 -2.81
CA ALA A 173 -17.18 -19.91 -1.46
C ALA A 173 -16.56 -18.72 -0.70
N ARG A 174 -15.24 -18.51 -0.85
CA ARG A 174 -14.57 -17.34 -0.25
C ARG A 174 -14.96 -16.02 -0.94
N MET A 175 -15.12 -16.02 -2.27
CA MET A 175 -15.63 -14.84 -3.00
C MET A 175 -17.04 -14.47 -2.55
N GLU A 176 -17.92 -15.46 -2.40
CA GLU A 176 -19.29 -15.25 -1.90
C GLU A 176 -19.28 -14.62 -0.50
N ARG A 177 -18.44 -15.14 0.41
CA ARG A 177 -18.28 -14.53 1.74
C ARG A 177 -17.86 -13.07 1.63
N ALA A 178 -16.85 -12.78 0.81
CA ALA A 178 -16.35 -11.42 0.67
C ALA A 178 -17.41 -10.46 0.11
N ARG A 179 -18.18 -10.90 -0.89
CA ARG A 179 -19.31 -10.13 -1.44
C ARG A 179 -20.39 -9.90 -0.39
N ARG A 180 -20.79 -10.93 0.35
CA ARG A 180 -21.79 -10.82 1.44
C ARG A 180 -21.32 -9.90 2.55
N ALA A 181 -20.03 -9.85 2.84
CA ALA A 181 -19.44 -8.93 3.80
C ALA A 181 -19.44 -7.47 3.32
N GLY A 182 -19.64 -7.22 2.02
CA GLY A 182 -19.69 -5.88 1.43
C GLY A 182 -18.42 -5.45 0.70
N ALA A 183 -17.53 -6.38 0.35
CA ALA A 183 -16.35 -6.04 -0.45
C ALA A 183 -16.75 -5.44 -1.81
N VAL A 184 -16.18 -4.27 -2.14
CA VAL A 184 -16.53 -3.50 -3.36
C VAL A 184 -15.81 -3.98 -4.62
N GLY A 185 -14.82 -4.87 -4.47
CA GLY A 185 -14.10 -5.47 -5.57
C GLY A 185 -13.13 -6.57 -5.12
N LEU A 186 -12.55 -7.27 -6.08
CA LEU A 186 -11.59 -8.35 -5.85
C LEU A 186 -10.19 -7.98 -6.37
N ILE A 187 -9.16 -8.42 -5.65
CA ILE A 187 -7.76 -8.37 -6.09
C ILE A 187 -7.24 -9.82 -6.16
N ALA A 188 -7.07 -10.37 -7.35
CA ALA A 188 -6.45 -11.68 -7.55
C ALA A 188 -4.93 -11.51 -7.60
N THR A 189 -4.20 -12.15 -6.68
CA THR A 189 -2.72 -12.04 -6.61
C THR A 189 -2.07 -13.36 -7.00
N LEU A 190 -1.34 -13.36 -8.12
CA LEU A 190 -0.81 -14.58 -8.75
C LEU A 190 0.71 -14.57 -8.97
N ASP A 191 1.44 -13.59 -8.41
CA ASP A 191 2.89 -13.38 -8.65
C ASP A 191 3.83 -14.23 -7.80
N TRP A 192 3.33 -15.26 -7.10
CA TRP A 192 4.13 -16.01 -6.14
C TRP A 192 4.94 -17.14 -6.77
N SER A 193 6.23 -17.13 -6.46
CA SER A 193 7.22 -18.14 -6.87
C SER A 193 7.68 -19.05 -5.73
N PHE A 194 7.13 -18.86 -4.52
CA PHE A 194 7.44 -19.64 -3.31
C PHE A 194 8.94 -19.69 -2.94
N ALA A 195 9.69 -18.62 -3.20
CA ALA A 195 11.06 -18.48 -2.71
C ALA A 195 11.05 -18.24 -1.19
N TYR A 196 11.86 -19.01 -0.46
CA TYR A 196 11.95 -18.93 1.01
C TYR A 196 13.27 -18.34 1.52
N GLY A 197 14.30 -18.36 0.68
CA GLY A 197 15.65 -17.94 1.03
C GLY A 197 15.71 -16.44 1.31
N ARG A 198 16.46 -16.04 2.34
CA ARG A 198 16.81 -14.66 2.66
C ARG A 198 18.19 -14.63 3.30
N ASP A 199 19.14 -13.89 2.73
CA ASP A 199 20.52 -13.80 3.22
C ASP A 199 20.62 -13.19 4.64
N TRP A 200 19.61 -12.44 5.06
CA TRP A 200 19.50 -11.88 6.42
C TRP A 200 18.70 -12.76 7.40
N GLY A 201 18.29 -13.94 6.96
CA GLY A 201 17.56 -14.93 7.73
C GLY A 201 16.05 -14.64 7.87
N SER A 202 15.30 -15.70 8.11
CA SER A 202 13.86 -15.63 8.42
C SER A 202 13.64 -15.51 9.93
N PRO A 203 12.70 -14.66 10.39
CA PRO A 203 12.31 -14.68 11.78
C PRO A 203 11.71 -16.05 12.12
N PHE A 204 11.98 -16.56 13.32
CA PHE A 204 11.10 -17.56 13.92
C PHE A 204 9.72 -16.89 14.05
N ILE A 205 8.66 -17.52 13.56
CA ILE A 205 7.26 -17.14 13.77
C ILE A 205 6.58 -18.41 14.28
N PRO A 206 5.94 -18.39 15.45
CA PRO A 206 5.37 -19.58 16.02
C PRO A 206 4.03 -19.88 15.34
N GLU A 207 3.67 -21.16 15.24
CA GLU A 207 2.35 -21.54 14.73
C GLU A 207 1.24 -21.20 15.74
N LYS A 208 1.55 -21.31 17.03
CA LYS A 208 0.71 -20.93 18.17
C LYS A 208 1.58 -20.34 19.27
N ILE A 209 1.02 -19.45 20.10
CA ILE A 209 1.70 -18.97 21.30
C ILE A 209 1.61 -20.05 22.39
N ASP A 210 2.45 -21.08 22.28
CA ASP A 210 2.64 -22.10 23.30
C ASP A 210 3.74 -21.70 24.31
N VAL A 211 4.04 -22.57 25.28
CA VAL A 211 5.04 -22.30 26.32
C VAL A 211 6.44 -22.10 25.73
N GLU A 212 6.79 -22.82 24.67
CA GLU A 212 8.11 -22.72 24.04
C GLU A 212 8.23 -21.45 23.19
N ALA A 213 7.18 -21.10 22.45
CA ALA A 213 7.07 -19.81 21.77
C ALA A 213 7.16 -18.66 22.79
N ALA A 214 6.40 -18.73 23.89
CA ALA A 214 6.46 -17.73 24.95
C ALA A 214 7.87 -17.60 25.53
N ARG A 215 8.56 -18.71 25.82
CA ARG A 215 9.94 -18.72 26.32
C ARG A 215 10.91 -18.07 25.32
N ARG A 216 10.82 -18.40 24.04
CA ARG A 216 11.72 -17.90 22.99
C ARG A 216 11.48 -16.41 22.66
N TYR A 217 10.24 -15.95 22.80
CA TYR A 217 9.87 -14.56 22.57
C TYR A 217 9.98 -13.66 23.80
N ALA A 218 9.88 -14.20 25.01
CA ALA A 218 9.88 -13.41 26.24
C ALA A 218 11.02 -12.38 26.31
N PRO A 219 12.30 -12.71 26.01
CA PRO A 219 13.36 -11.71 26.03
C PRO A 219 13.14 -10.58 25.01
N GLN A 220 12.59 -10.89 23.84
CA GLN A 220 12.33 -9.91 22.77
C GLN A 220 11.14 -9.02 23.10
N VAL A 221 10.11 -9.58 23.73
CA VAL A 221 8.86 -8.90 24.07
C VAL A 221 9.04 -8.03 25.32
N LEU A 222 9.72 -8.54 26.35
CA LEU A 222 10.00 -7.79 27.59
C LEU A 222 10.87 -6.55 27.33
N ALA A 223 11.74 -6.60 26.33
CA ALA A 223 12.52 -5.45 25.88
C ALA A 223 11.67 -4.36 25.17
N LYS A 224 10.37 -4.62 24.93
CA LYS A 224 9.45 -3.76 24.18
C LYS A 224 8.17 -3.48 25.00
N PRO A 225 8.28 -2.72 26.11
CA PRO A 225 7.19 -2.57 27.09
C PRO A 225 5.92 -1.95 26.52
N ARG A 226 6.05 -0.98 25.60
CA ARG A 226 4.88 -0.35 24.95
C ARG A 226 4.08 -1.37 24.12
N TRP A 227 4.76 -2.12 23.26
CA TRP A 227 4.13 -3.17 22.45
C TRP A 227 3.49 -4.24 23.33
N LEU A 228 4.19 -4.69 24.38
CA LEU A 228 3.63 -5.66 25.33
C LEU A 228 2.38 -5.12 26.02
N LEU A 229 2.40 -3.86 26.45
CA LEU A 229 1.26 -3.21 27.10
C LEU A 229 0.05 -3.10 26.17
N ASP A 230 0.26 -2.78 24.89
CA ASP A 230 -0.82 -2.70 23.90
C ASP A 230 -1.54 -4.05 23.76
N PHE A 231 -0.78 -5.14 23.66
CA PHE A 231 -1.36 -6.48 23.60
C PHE A 231 -1.97 -6.93 24.93
N ALA A 232 -1.33 -6.63 26.06
CA ALA A 232 -1.85 -6.96 27.38
C ALA A 232 -3.20 -6.27 27.66
N ARG A 233 -3.38 -5.03 27.21
CA ARG A 233 -4.64 -4.28 27.32
C ARG A 233 -5.81 -4.93 26.60
N THR A 234 -5.55 -5.75 25.58
CA THR A 234 -6.63 -6.49 24.89
C THR A 234 -7.22 -7.62 25.73
N GLY A 235 -6.53 -8.06 26.79
CA GLY A 235 -6.91 -9.22 27.58
C GLY A 235 -6.87 -10.56 26.82
N LYS A 236 -6.34 -10.57 25.59
CA LYS A 236 -6.30 -11.75 24.71
C LYS A 236 -4.87 -12.06 24.29
N ILE A 237 -4.59 -13.34 24.12
CA ILE A 237 -3.36 -13.79 23.45
C ILE A 237 -3.54 -13.51 21.94
N PRO A 238 -2.51 -13.01 21.24
CA PRO A 238 -2.57 -12.82 19.80
C PRO A 238 -2.98 -14.11 19.09
N ASP A 239 -4.09 -14.06 18.35
CA ASP A 239 -4.48 -15.13 17.45
C ASP A 239 -3.64 -15.02 16.16
N LEU A 240 -2.98 -16.11 15.80
CA LEU A 240 -2.12 -16.22 14.61
C LEU A 240 -2.84 -16.95 13.46
N THR A 241 -4.17 -17.02 13.53
CA THR A 241 -5.02 -17.52 12.46
C THR A 241 -5.23 -16.49 11.35
N VAL A 242 -5.75 -16.99 10.22
CA VAL A 242 -6.16 -16.18 9.07
C VAL A 242 -7.66 -16.38 8.83
N PRO A 243 -8.53 -15.64 9.55
CA PRO A 243 -9.97 -15.88 9.58
C PRO A 243 -10.66 -15.78 8.22
N ASN A 244 -10.03 -15.17 7.21
CA ASN A 244 -10.61 -15.01 5.87
C ASN A 244 -10.35 -16.21 4.93
N MET A 245 -9.64 -17.24 5.41
CA MET A 245 -9.38 -18.47 4.64
C MET A 245 -10.52 -19.49 4.70
N VAL A 246 -11.52 -19.27 5.55
CA VAL A 246 -12.73 -20.09 5.66
C VAL A 246 -13.92 -19.40 5.00
N ALA A 247 -14.83 -20.18 4.42
CA ALA A 247 -16.00 -19.66 3.73
C ALA A 247 -17.09 -19.17 4.70
N THR A 248 -17.19 -19.78 5.87
CA THR A 248 -18.19 -19.41 6.87
C THR A 248 -17.53 -18.67 8.04
N PRO A 249 -18.03 -17.48 8.43
CA PRO A 249 -17.55 -16.79 9.62
C PRO A 249 -17.67 -17.66 10.87
N GLY A 250 -16.63 -17.69 11.71
CA GLY A 250 -16.61 -18.44 12.96
C GLY A 250 -16.20 -19.92 12.86
N GLU A 251 -16.03 -20.46 11.64
CA GLU A 251 -15.39 -21.77 11.48
C GLU A 251 -13.92 -21.73 11.95
N PRO A 252 -13.36 -22.87 12.42
CA PRO A 252 -11.96 -22.97 12.78
C PRO A 252 -11.05 -22.55 11.62
N ALA A 253 -10.40 -21.39 11.77
CA ALA A 253 -9.50 -20.86 10.76
C ALA A 253 -8.11 -21.50 10.86
N PRO A 254 -7.42 -21.72 9.72
CA PRO A 254 -6.04 -22.18 9.74
C PRO A 254 -5.12 -21.10 10.34
N THR A 255 -3.99 -21.54 10.88
CA THR A 255 -2.87 -20.66 11.23
C THR A 255 -2.24 -20.07 9.97
N PHE A 256 -1.44 -19.02 10.09
CA PHE A 256 -0.71 -18.44 8.94
C PHE A 256 0.06 -19.50 8.13
N PHE A 257 0.82 -20.35 8.82
CA PHE A 257 1.57 -21.43 8.17
C PHE A 257 0.68 -22.55 7.65
N GLY A 258 -0.45 -22.83 8.30
CA GLY A 258 -1.45 -23.77 7.78
C GLY A 258 -2.01 -23.29 6.44
N ALA A 259 -2.42 -22.03 6.35
CA ALA A 259 -2.89 -21.43 5.11
C ALA A 259 -1.81 -21.36 4.04
N TYR A 260 -0.56 -21.07 4.43
CA TYR A 260 0.58 -21.11 3.53
C TYR A 260 0.81 -22.52 2.96
N GLY A 261 0.74 -23.56 3.80
CA GLY A 261 0.81 -24.95 3.38
C GLY A 261 -0.29 -25.32 2.39
N MET A 262 -1.54 -24.93 2.67
CA MET A 262 -2.66 -25.11 1.74
C MET A 262 -2.38 -24.45 0.38
N TRP A 263 -1.85 -23.23 0.39
CA TRP A 263 -1.53 -22.49 -0.82
C TRP A 263 -0.43 -23.17 -1.63
N THR A 264 0.66 -23.59 -1.01
CA THR A 264 1.74 -24.33 -1.71
C THR A 264 1.28 -25.65 -2.29
N ALA A 265 0.28 -26.29 -1.69
CA ALA A 265 -0.30 -27.55 -2.16
C ALA A 265 -1.37 -27.35 -3.25
N SER A 266 -1.76 -26.11 -3.53
CA SER A 266 -2.80 -25.80 -4.52
C SER A 266 -2.23 -25.85 -5.93
N PRO A 267 -3.02 -26.28 -6.93
CA PRO A 267 -2.60 -26.20 -8.32
C PRO A 267 -2.42 -24.74 -8.73
N MET A 268 -1.42 -24.47 -9.56
CA MET A 268 -1.22 -23.12 -10.12
C MET A 268 -2.36 -22.79 -11.09
N PRO A 269 -2.98 -21.60 -10.99
CA PRO A 269 -4.08 -21.23 -11.87
C PRO A 269 -3.60 -20.98 -13.30
N SER A 270 -4.46 -21.35 -14.25
CA SER A 270 -4.33 -21.02 -15.66
C SER A 270 -4.98 -19.65 -15.98
N TRP A 271 -4.83 -19.18 -17.22
CA TRP A 271 -5.55 -17.97 -17.65
C TRP A 271 -7.06 -18.19 -17.78
N ASP A 272 -7.50 -19.41 -18.07
CA ASP A 272 -8.93 -19.76 -18.05
C ASP A 272 -9.49 -19.68 -16.62
N ASP A 273 -8.66 -19.94 -15.61
CA ASP A 273 -9.03 -19.75 -14.20
C ASP A 273 -9.14 -18.26 -13.84
N VAL A 274 -8.33 -17.38 -14.45
CA VAL A 274 -8.44 -15.92 -14.28
C VAL A 274 -9.76 -15.43 -14.88
N THR A 275 -10.09 -15.83 -16.11
CA THR A 275 -11.36 -15.50 -16.76
C THR A 275 -12.53 -16.01 -15.93
N TRP A 276 -12.49 -17.27 -15.49
CA TRP A 276 -13.51 -17.85 -14.62
C TRP A 276 -13.67 -17.05 -13.32
N LEU A 277 -12.58 -16.71 -12.63
CA LEU A 277 -12.63 -15.96 -11.37
C LEU A 277 -13.22 -14.55 -11.57
N ARG A 278 -12.86 -13.90 -12.69
CA ARG A 278 -13.41 -12.60 -13.08
C ARG A 278 -14.92 -12.66 -13.33
N GLU A 279 -15.38 -13.67 -14.06
CA GLU A 279 -16.80 -13.91 -14.36
C GLU A 279 -17.60 -14.22 -13.10
N GLN A 280 -17.07 -15.11 -12.23
CA GLN A 280 -17.72 -15.45 -10.96
C GLN A 280 -17.88 -14.24 -10.03
N TRP A 281 -16.90 -13.33 -10.01
CA TRP A 281 -16.99 -12.12 -9.20
C TRP A 281 -18.02 -11.13 -9.73
N GLY A 282 -18.08 -10.91 -11.04
CA GLY A 282 -19.08 -10.05 -11.68
C GLY A 282 -18.98 -8.54 -11.39
N GLY A 283 -17.94 -8.07 -10.69
CA GLY A 283 -17.73 -6.65 -10.35
C GLY A 283 -16.32 -6.14 -10.62
N GLN A 284 -15.88 -5.10 -9.90
CA GLN A 284 -14.52 -4.56 -10.03
C GLN A 284 -13.48 -5.63 -9.65
N PHE A 285 -12.54 -5.89 -10.55
CA PHE A 285 -11.58 -6.99 -10.43
C PHE A 285 -10.19 -6.56 -10.90
N MET A 286 -9.19 -6.71 -10.03
CA MET A 286 -7.79 -6.41 -10.32
C MET A 286 -6.98 -7.69 -10.41
N LEU A 287 -6.18 -7.84 -11.46
CA LEU A 287 -5.08 -8.81 -11.47
C LEU A 287 -3.80 -8.14 -10.98
N LYS A 288 -3.27 -8.60 -9.84
CA LYS A 288 -2.09 -8.05 -9.18
C LYS A 288 -0.87 -8.93 -9.41
N GLY A 289 0.26 -8.28 -9.71
CA GLY A 289 1.54 -8.95 -9.91
C GLY A 289 2.02 -8.97 -11.36
N VAL A 290 1.48 -8.09 -12.20
CA VAL A 290 1.78 -8.05 -13.63
C VAL A 290 3.08 -7.28 -13.84
N MET A 291 4.10 -7.92 -14.41
CA MET A 291 5.40 -7.28 -14.69
C MET A 291 5.75 -7.26 -16.17
N ARG A 292 4.87 -7.77 -17.03
CA ARG A 292 5.12 -7.93 -18.47
C ARG A 292 3.95 -7.44 -19.31
N VAL A 293 4.26 -6.98 -20.51
CA VAL A 293 3.29 -6.47 -21.49
C VAL A 293 2.39 -7.57 -22.04
N ASP A 294 2.92 -8.77 -22.30
CA ASP A 294 2.14 -9.91 -22.76
C ASP A 294 1.12 -10.36 -21.72
N ASP A 295 1.51 -10.46 -20.45
CA ASP A 295 0.57 -10.78 -19.36
C ASP A 295 -0.46 -9.67 -19.14
N ALA A 296 -0.07 -8.39 -19.27
CA ALA A 296 -1.02 -7.28 -19.20
C ALA A 296 -2.10 -7.37 -20.29
N LYS A 297 -1.74 -7.70 -21.52
CA LYS A 297 -2.69 -7.92 -22.63
C LYS A 297 -3.60 -9.12 -22.37
N ARG A 298 -3.06 -10.22 -21.86
CA ARG A 298 -3.88 -11.39 -21.48
C ARG A 298 -4.86 -11.08 -20.34
N ALA A 299 -4.49 -10.17 -19.43
CA ALA A 299 -5.39 -9.70 -18.38
C ALA A 299 -6.56 -8.89 -18.97
N VAL A 300 -6.28 -8.03 -19.96
CA VAL A 300 -7.33 -7.33 -20.72
C VAL A 300 -8.24 -8.34 -21.42
N ASP A 301 -7.68 -9.34 -22.12
CA ASP A 301 -8.45 -10.39 -22.81
C ASP A 301 -9.33 -11.20 -21.84
N ALA A 302 -8.87 -11.42 -20.61
CA ALA A 302 -9.61 -12.10 -19.54
C ALA A 302 -10.73 -11.22 -18.91
N GLY A 303 -10.87 -9.96 -19.34
CA GLY A 303 -11.94 -9.05 -18.90
C GLY A 303 -11.74 -8.46 -17.50
N VAL A 304 -10.51 -8.42 -16.99
CA VAL A 304 -10.21 -7.71 -15.73
C VAL A 304 -10.52 -6.23 -15.88
N THR A 305 -10.88 -5.53 -14.80
CA THR A 305 -11.15 -4.09 -14.86
C THR A 305 -9.92 -3.25 -14.51
N ALA A 306 -8.93 -3.87 -13.86
CA ALA A 306 -7.69 -3.23 -13.45
C ALA A 306 -6.54 -4.23 -13.42
N ILE A 307 -5.32 -3.72 -13.53
CA ILE A 307 -4.09 -4.46 -13.25
C ILE A 307 -3.24 -3.70 -12.23
N SER A 308 -2.41 -4.43 -11.48
CA SER A 308 -1.37 -3.83 -10.66
C SER A 308 0.01 -4.28 -11.12
N VAL A 309 0.82 -3.30 -11.53
CA VAL A 309 2.25 -3.48 -11.79
C VAL A 309 2.97 -3.66 -10.47
N SER A 310 3.38 -4.89 -10.18
CA SER A 310 3.80 -5.33 -8.85
C SER A 310 4.80 -6.46 -8.95
N ASN A 311 5.88 -6.37 -8.17
CA ASN A 311 6.80 -7.48 -7.88
C ASN A 311 6.68 -7.95 -6.41
N HIS A 312 5.48 -7.78 -5.84
CA HIS A 312 5.15 -8.12 -4.46
C HIS A 312 6.04 -7.41 -3.42
N GLY A 313 6.51 -6.20 -3.75
CA GLY A 313 7.46 -5.46 -2.92
C GLY A 313 8.82 -6.14 -2.74
N GLY A 314 9.21 -7.00 -3.69
CA GLY A 314 10.47 -7.77 -3.71
C GLY A 314 10.46 -9.05 -2.89
N ASN A 315 9.28 -9.58 -2.54
CA ASN A 315 9.12 -10.76 -1.68
C ASN A 315 9.02 -12.10 -2.43
N ASN A 316 9.04 -12.09 -3.76
CA ASN A 316 8.85 -13.28 -4.59
C ASN A 316 10.15 -13.63 -5.34
N LEU A 317 10.26 -13.27 -6.62
CA LEU A 317 11.42 -13.57 -7.45
C LEU A 317 12.47 -12.44 -7.33
N ASP A 318 13.59 -12.72 -6.65
CA ASP A 318 14.70 -11.77 -6.55
C ASP A 318 15.41 -11.60 -7.90
N GLY A 319 15.92 -10.39 -8.17
CA GLY A 319 16.44 -9.99 -9.48
C GLY A 319 15.38 -9.52 -10.47
N THR A 320 14.11 -9.47 -10.06
CA THR A 320 13.04 -8.80 -10.82
C THR A 320 13.28 -7.29 -10.79
N PRO A 321 13.20 -6.56 -11.93
CA PRO A 321 13.35 -5.11 -11.91
C PRO A 321 12.30 -4.42 -11.02
N ALA A 322 12.62 -3.20 -10.58
CA ALA A 322 11.67 -2.34 -9.89
C ALA A 322 10.38 -2.18 -10.71
N ALA A 323 9.22 -2.28 -10.05
CA ALA A 323 7.91 -2.24 -10.71
C ALA A 323 7.70 -0.95 -11.56
N ILE A 324 8.18 0.20 -11.06
CA ILE A 324 8.11 1.48 -11.78
C ILE A 324 8.85 1.46 -13.13
N ARG A 325 9.83 0.58 -13.33
CA ARG A 325 10.53 0.46 -14.62
C ARG A 325 9.70 -0.27 -15.68
N ALA A 326 8.81 -1.15 -15.28
CA ALA A 326 7.90 -1.87 -16.19
C ALA A 326 6.60 -1.09 -16.45
N LEU A 327 6.26 -0.13 -15.57
CA LEU A 327 5.02 0.63 -15.62
C LEU A 327 4.76 1.32 -16.97
N PRO A 328 5.69 2.10 -17.57
CA PRO A 328 5.40 2.87 -18.78
C PRO A 328 4.98 1.97 -19.95
N ALA A 329 5.75 0.90 -20.20
CA ALA A 329 5.49 -0.03 -21.29
C ALA A 329 4.17 -0.79 -21.12
N ILE A 330 3.80 -1.13 -19.88
CA ILE A 330 2.52 -1.78 -19.57
C ILE A 330 1.37 -0.79 -19.77
N ALA A 331 1.48 0.42 -19.22
CA ALA A 331 0.46 1.45 -19.34
C ALA A 331 0.19 1.83 -20.81
N GLU A 332 1.23 2.01 -21.60
CA GLU A 332 1.13 2.25 -23.05
C GLU A 332 0.41 1.09 -23.77
N ALA A 333 0.79 -0.15 -23.44
CA ALA A 333 0.27 -1.33 -24.14
C ALA A 333 -1.20 -1.63 -23.88
N VAL A 334 -1.73 -1.29 -22.70
CA VAL A 334 -3.14 -1.50 -22.37
C VAL A 334 -4.01 -0.27 -22.60
N GLY A 335 -3.42 0.94 -22.56
CA GLY A 335 -4.14 2.20 -22.75
C GLY A 335 -5.32 2.33 -21.79
N ASP A 336 -6.45 2.80 -22.30
CA ASP A 336 -7.68 3.01 -21.52
C ASP A 336 -8.55 1.75 -21.34
N GLN A 337 -8.07 0.57 -21.76
CA GLN A 337 -8.87 -0.67 -21.67
C GLN A 337 -9.08 -1.14 -20.23
N VAL A 338 -8.10 -0.88 -19.35
CA VAL A 338 -8.13 -1.24 -17.92
C VAL A 338 -7.44 -0.17 -17.10
N GLU A 339 -7.83 0.01 -15.83
CA GLU A 339 -7.07 0.87 -14.92
C GLU A 339 -5.73 0.23 -14.56
N VAL A 340 -4.63 0.99 -14.66
CA VAL A 340 -3.29 0.54 -14.27
C VAL A 340 -2.93 1.12 -12.92
N LEU A 341 -2.77 0.29 -11.90
CA LEU A 341 -2.19 0.67 -10.61
C LEU A 341 -0.75 0.16 -10.52
N MET A 342 0.00 0.65 -9.54
CA MET A 342 1.32 0.07 -9.22
C MET A 342 1.60 -0.01 -7.73
N ASP A 343 2.43 -0.96 -7.33
CA ASP A 343 3.03 -1.02 -6.00
C ASP A 343 4.54 -1.27 -6.09
N GLY A 344 5.20 -1.37 -4.93
CA GLY A 344 6.64 -1.58 -4.84
C GLY A 344 7.41 -0.27 -4.68
N GLY A 345 8.13 -0.12 -3.57
CA GLY A 345 9.08 0.98 -3.39
C GLY A 345 8.54 2.33 -2.90
N ILE A 346 7.26 2.67 -3.08
CA ILE A 346 6.69 4.00 -2.73
C ILE A 346 6.88 4.38 -1.26
N ARG A 347 7.51 5.52 -0.96
CA ARG A 347 7.72 6.05 0.40
C ARG A 347 7.43 7.54 0.57
N ARG A 348 7.18 8.28 -0.52
CA ARG A 348 7.00 9.73 -0.52
C ARG A 348 5.89 10.13 -1.50
N GLY A 349 5.29 11.29 -1.29
CA GLY A 349 4.34 11.85 -2.26
C GLY A 349 4.96 12.13 -3.64
N SER A 350 6.27 12.43 -3.69
CA SER A 350 7.02 12.52 -4.95
C SER A 350 7.07 11.20 -5.72
N ASP A 351 7.08 10.07 -5.01
CA ASP A 351 7.08 8.74 -5.63
C ASP A 351 5.70 8.47 -6.26
N VAL A 352 4.63 8.93 -5.58
CA VAL A 352 3.26 8.91 -6.14
C VAL A 352 3.22 9.73 -7.42
N ALA A 353 3.69 10.98 -7.41
CA ALA A 353 3.68 11.84 -8.61
C ALA A 353 4.42 11.20 -9.79
N LYS A 354 5.59 10.60 -9.55
CA LYS A 354 6.38 9.88 -10.58
C LYS A 354 5.60 8.70 -11.17
N ALA A 355 4.94 7.91 -10.33
CA ALA A 355 4.12 6.80 -10.82
C ALA A 355 2.95 7.28 -11.69
N LEU A 356 2.27 8.34 -11.29
CA LEU A 356 1.16 8.92 -12.07
C LEU A 356 1.64 9.45 -13.42
N ALA A 357 2.73 10.22 -13.42
CA ALA A 357 3.35 10.74 -14.63
C ALA A 357 3.81 9.64 -15.60
N LEU A 358 4.07 8.43 -15.11
CA LEU A 358 4.45 7.26 -15.91
C LEU A 358 3.27 6.35 -16.29
N GLY A 359 2.03 6.78 -16.04
CA GLY A 359 0.82 6.10 -16.52
C GLY A 359 0.06 5.27 -15.49
N ALA A 360 0.42 5.31 -14.20
CA ALA A 360 -0.42 4.73 -13.17
C ALA A 360 -1.64 5.64 -12.88
N ARG A 361 -2.83 5.03 -12.72
CA ARG A 361 -4.03 5.67 -12.18
C ARG A 361 -3.88 6.00 -10.69
N ALA A 362 -3.27 5.09 -9.95
CA ALA A 362 -3.02 5.22 -8.52
C ALA A 362 -1.89 4.27 -8.08
N VAL A 363 -1.35 4.51 -6.89
CA VAL A 363 -0.37 3.60 -6.26
C VAL A 363 -0.97 2.85 -5.09
N MET A 364 -0.44 1.66 -4.80
CA MET A 364 -0.75 0.91 -3.59
C MET A 364 0.46 0.94 -2.65
N ILE A 365 0.25 1.27 -1.39
CA ILE A 365 1.32 1.32 -0.38
C ILE A 365 1.24 0.12 0.56
N GLY A 366 2.38 -0.50 0.89
CA GLY A 366 2.48 -1.65 1.80
C GLY A 366 3.25 -1.31 3.07
N ARG A 367 4.56 -1.63 3.07
CA ARG A 367 5.45 -1.39 4.24
C ARG A 367 5.35 0.02 4.84
N ALA A 368 5.11 1.05 4.02
CA ALA A 368 4.97 2.42 4.49
C ALA A 368 3.89 2.56 5.58
N TYR A 369 2.65 2.12 5.30
CA TYR A 369 1.58 2.21 6.31
C TYR A 369 1.80 1.23 7.46
N LEU A 370 2.42 0.08 7.23
CA LEU A 370 2.73 -0.88 8.29
C LEU A 370 3.72 -0.32 9.30
N TRP A 371 4.68 0.49 8.84
CA TRP A 371 5.56 1.23 9.75
C TRP A 371 4.82 2.33 10.50
N GLY A 372 3.85 3.01 9.86
CA GLY A 372 2.94 3.92 10.55
C GLY A 372 2.15 3.23 11.65
N LEU A 373 1.50 2.11 11.32
CA LEU A 373 0.74 1.27 12.26
C LEU A 373 1.62 0.81 13.43
N ALA A 374 2.82 0.31 13.14
CA ALA A 374 3.78 -0.11 14.15
C ALA A 374 4.28 1.05 15.01
N ALA A 375 4.40 2.24 14.44
CA ALA A 375 4.90 3.41 15.14
C ALA A 375 3.87 3.92 16.14
N ASN A 376 2.63 4.18 15.71
CA ASN A 376 1.59 4.89 16.48
C ASN A 376 0.14 4.42 16.21
N GLY A 377 -0.07 3.16 15.80
CA GLY A 377 -1.41 2.63 15.56
C GLY A 377 -2.13 3.32 14.40
N GLN A 378 -3.44 3.52 14.52
CA GLN A 378 -4.26 4.22 13.51
C GLN A 378 -3.69 5.60 13.15
N ALA A 379 -3.35 6.43 14.15
CA ALA A 379 -2.80 7.77 13.95
C ALA A 379 -1.49 7.75 13.14
N GLY A 380 -0.67 6.71 13.31
CA GLY A 380 0.54 6.55 12.50
C GLY A 380 0.23 6.19 11.04
N VAL A 381 -0.82 5.42 10.76
CA VAL A 381 -1.26 5.18 9.38
C VAL A 381 -1.79 6.47 8.74
N GLU A 382 -2.61 7.23 9.47
CA GLU A 382 -3.10 8.54 9.03
C GLU A 382 -1.94 9.49 8.70
N ASN A 383 -0.92 9.57 9.56
CA ASN A 383 0.27 10.38 9.32
C ASN A 383 1.02 9.94 8.05
N VAL A 384 1.14 8.63 7.76
CA VAL A 384 1.74 8.18 6.48
C VAL A 384 0.94 8.69 5.29
N LEU A 385 -0.38 8.59 5.34
CA LEU A 385 -1.26 9.06 4.27
C LEU A 385 -1.15 10.57 4.08
N ASP A 386 -1.06 11.33 5.17
CA ASP A 386 -0.88 12.79 5.14
C ASP A 386 0.47 13.18 4.51
N LEU A 387 1.56 12.49 4.85
CA LEU A 387 2.88 12.71 4.24
C LEU A 387 2.89 12.45 2.73
N LEU A 388 2.13 11.44 2.26
CA LEU A 388 2.00 11.16 0.83
C LEU A 388 1.16 12.23 0.13
N ARG A 389 0.05 12.66 0.76
CA ARG A 389 -0.80 13.75 0.27
C ARG A 389 -0.01 15.05 0.11
N ASP A 390 0.70 15.45 1.16
CA ASP A 390 1.45 16.70 1.19
C ASP A 390 2.61 16.69 0.20
N GLY A 391 3.33 15.56 0.12
CA GLY A 391 4.41 15.40 -0.85
C GLY A 391 3.92 15.42 -2.30
N LEU A 392 2.74 14.84 -2.59
CA LEU A 392 2.14 14.86 -3.92
C LEU A 392 1.68 16.28 -4.27
N GLY A 393 1.02 16.97 -3.33
CA GLY A 393 0.65 18.37 -3.49
C GLY A 393 1.86 19.28 -3.71
N SER A 394 2.96 19.04 -3.01
CA SER A 394 4.22 19.76 -3.22
C SER A 394 4.81 19.51 -4.62
N ALA A 395 4.68 18.28 -5.15
CA ALA A 395 5.13 17.97 -6.51
C ALA A 395 4.28 18.70 -7.56
N LEU A 396 2.95 18.75 -7.41
CA LEU A 396 2.08 19.50 -8.32
C LEU A 396 2.45 20.98 -8.38
N ILE A 397 2.62 21.61 -7.21
CA ILE A 397 3.03 23.01 -7.14
C ILE A 397 4.37 23.21 -7.86
N GLY A 398 5.38 22.38 -7.56
CA GLY A 398 6.70 22.48 -8.18
C GLY A 398 6.70 22.27 -9.70
N LEU A 399 5.75 21.49 -10.21
CA LEU A 399 5.57 21.20 -11.63
C LEU A 399 4.58 22.15 -12.32
N GLY A 400 4.02 23.14 -11.61
CA GLY A 400 3.09 24.10 -12.20
C GLY A 400 1.71 23.54 -12.52
N HIS A 401 1.33 22.41 -11.93
CA HIS A 401 0.05 21.74 -12.12
C HIS A 401 -0.93 22.04 -10.99
N THR A 402 -2.22 22.09 -11.30
CA THR A 402 -3.29 22.21 -10.29
C THR A 402 -4.01 20.89 -10.04
N SER A 403 -3.88 19.93 -10.96
CA SER A 403 -4.51 18.62 -10.87
C SER A 403 -3.49 17.51 -11.11
N ILE A 404 -3.68 16.37 -10.44
CA ILE A 404 -2.92 15.15 -10.75
C ILE A 404 -3.16 14.62 -12.16
N ALA A 405 -4.26 15.04 -12.82
CA ALA A 405 -4.56 14.67 -14.19
C ALA A 405 -3.62 15.34 -15.21
N ASP A 406 -2.92 16.40 -14.81
CA ASP A 406 -2.00 17.15 -15.67
C ASP A 406 -0.58 16.52 -15.67
N LEU A 407 -0.31 15.57 -14.76
CA LEU A 407 0.98 14.90 -14.66
C LEU A 407 1.25 14.00 -15.87
N GLY A 408 2.45 14.08 -16.43
CA GLY A 408 2.89 13.22 -17.53
C GLY A 408 4.40 13.05 -17.62
N PRO A 409 4.90 12.25 -18.58
CA PRO A 409 6.33 11.96 -18.70
C PRO A 409 7.20 13.21 -18.93
N GLY A 410 6.62 14.28 -19.49
CA GLY A 410 7.30 15.57 -19.69
C GLY A 410 7.68 16.30 -18.39
N ASP A 411 7.07 15.94 -17.26
CA ASP A 411 7.42 16.48 -15.94
C ASP A 411 8.67 15.84 -15.34
N LEU A 412 9.17 14.76 -15.95
CA LEU A 412 10.22 13.93 -15.43
C LEU A 412 11.51 14.05 -16.23
N VAL A 413 12.64 13.96 -15.52
CA VAL A 413 13.93 13.64 -16.14
C VAL A 413 14.11 12.13 -16.04
N ILE A 414 13.89 11.43 -17.15
CA ILE A 414 13.96 9.98 -17.24
C ILE A 414 15.33 9.59 -17.82
N PRO A 415 16.17 8.83 -17.09
CA PRO A 415 17.47 8.43 -17.62
C PRO A 415 17.33 7.43 -18.77
N PRO A 416 18.28 7.40 -19.72
CA PRO A 416 18.29 6.39 -20.77
C PRO A 416 18.24 4.97 -20.20
N PHE A 417 17.49 4.09 -20.86
CA PHE A 417 17.33 2.68 -20.47
C PHE A 417 16.67 2.43 -19.11
N PHE A 418 15.99 3.43 -18.54
CA PHE A 418 15.19 3.27 -17.32
C PHE A 418 14.06 2.25 -17.52
N GLU A 419 13.33 2.40 -18.61
CA GLU A 419 12.14 1.62 -18.92
C GLU A 419 12.49 0.18 -19.33
N ARG A 420 11.63 -0.78 -18.96
CA ARG A 420 11.78 -2.20 -19.25
C ARG A 420 10.56 -2.70 -20.01
N HIS A 421 10.74 -3.00 -21.29
CA HIS A 421 9.73 -3.57 -22.17
C HIS A 421 9.69 -5.11 -22.08
N LEU A 422 9.32 -5.62 -20.90
CA LEU A 422 9.27 -7.06 -20.66
C LEU A 422 8.08 -7.68 -21.41
N GLY A 423 8.31 -8.77 -22.14
CA GLY A 423 7.24 -9.50 -22.85
C GLY A 423 6.78 -8.87 -24.17
N THR A 424 7.54 -7.94 -24.74
CA THR A 424 7.29 -7.43 -26.10
C THR A 424 8.16 -8.17 -27.13
N PRO A 425 7.62 -8.57 -28.30
CA PRO A 425 8.42 -9.14 -29.38
C PRO A 425 9.52 -8.16 -29.83
N GLY A 426 10.79 -8.60 -29.79
CA GLY A 426 11.93 -7.84 -30.33
C GLY A 426 12.59 -6.83 -29.38
N ALA A 427 12.28 -6.83 -28.08
CA ALA A 427 12.90 -5.92 -27.09
C ALA A 427 14.40 -6.17 -26.82
N ASP A 428 14.94 -7.32 -27.23
CA ASP A 428 16.36 -7.68 -27.04
C ASP A 428 17.17 -7.70 -28.36
N ALA A 429 16.73 -7.01 -29.40
CA ALA A 429 17.63 -6.78 -30.54
C ALA A 429 18.70 -5.73 -30.13
N PRO A 430 20.01 -6.06 -30.13
CA PRO A 430 21.04 -5.07 -29.88
C PRO A 430 20.88 -3.92 -30.88
N ALA A 431 21.14 -2.69 -30.45
CA ALA A 431 20.88 -1.43 -31.17
C ALA A 431 21.55 -1.27 -32.56
N GLY A 432 22.21 -2.30 -33.10
CA GLY A 432 22.82 -2.31 -34.43
C GLY A 432 21.91 -2.76 -35.59
N ALA A 433 20.69 -3.25 -35.33
CA ALA A 433 19.83 -3.79 -36.40
C ALA A 433 18.72 -2.83 -36.91
N ARG A 434 18.68 -1.58 -36.43
CA ARG A 434 17.76 -0.54 -36.94
C ARG A 434 18.46 0.41 -37.90
N ALA A 435 19.10 -0.13 -38.94
CA ALA A 435 19.58 0.65 -40.08
C ALA A 435 19.62 -0.20 -41.34
N SER A 436 18.53 -0.18 -42.12
CA SER A 436 18.50 -0.12 -43.59
C SER A 436 17.12 -0.58 -44.08
N GLY A 437 16.23 0.38 -44.25
CA GLY A 437 14.90 0.15 -44.81
C GLY A 437 14.31 1.42 -45.40
N LYS A 438 15.14 2.27 -46.01
CA LYS A 438 14.70 3.31 -46.93
C LYS A 438 15.40 3.09 -48.26
N GLY A 439 14.58 2.86 -49.28
CA GLY A 439 14.82 3.23 -50.67
C GLY A 439 15.90 2.45 -51.39
N ASP A 440 15.49 1.66 -52.38
CA ASP A 440 15.80 2.03 -53.75
C ASP A 440 14.67 1.54 -54.65
N GLY A 441 14.17 2.45 -55.48
CA GLY A 441 13.17 2.16 -56.50
C GLY A 441 13.81 1.62 -57.78
N ALA A 442 13.09 0.72 -58.43
CA ALA A 442 12.94 0.59 -59.88
C ALA A 442 11.66 -0.19 -60.15
#